data_AF-R6YY34-F1
#
_entry.id   AF-R6YY34-F1
#
_cell.length_a   1.000
_cell.length_b   1.000
_cell.length_c   1.000
_cell.angle_alpha   90.00
_cell.angle_beta   90.00
_cell.angle_gamma   90.00
#
_symmetry.space_group_name_H-M   'P 1'
#
loop_
_entity.id
_entity.type
_entity.pdbx_description
1 polymer ?
#
loop_
_entity_poly.entity_id
_entity_poly.type
_entity_poly.pdbx_seq_one_letter_code
_entity_poly.pdbx_strand_id
1 'polypeptide(L)'
;MKLGDTRMIRLGEAVIFLGILCLFLPFGSRAASAGLILTGLGCAPIYPSIIHSTPEHFGADKSQAVIGVQMAFAYVGSLSMPPLFGVIASHVSAALFPVFLIVILALMAVLHEKMLASVRGGKHKK
;
A
#
# COMPACT_ATOMS: atom_id res chain seq x y z
N MET A 1 17.78 12.67 -10.58
CA MET A 1 17.03 13.31 -9.47
C MET A 1 16.45 12.20 -8.61
N LYS A 2 16.93 11.99 -7.38
CA LYS A 2 16.39 10.97 -6.47
C LYS A 2 15.10 11.53 -5.85
N LEU A 3 13.96 10.91 -6.14
CA LEU A 3 12.71 11.20 -5.44
C LEU A 3 12.87 10.69 -4.00
N GLY A 4 12.49 11.48 -2.99
CA GLY A 4 12.50 11.02 -1.60
C GLY A 4 11.50 9.87 -1.40
N ASP A 5 11.81 8.94 -0.50
CA ASP A 5 11.04 7.71 -0.27
C ASP A 5 9.55 7.98 0.00
N THR A 6 9.22 8.99 0.81
CA THR A 6 7.83 9.40 1.05
C THR A 6 7.10 9.83 -0.22
N ARG A 7 7.81 10.48 -1.16
CA ARG A 7 7.22 10.91 -2.43
C ARG A 7 7.02 9.74 -3.39
N MET A 8 7.90 8.74 -3.34
CA MET A 8 7.72 7.48 -4.09
C MET A 8 6.51 6.69 -3.58
N ILE A 9 6.31 6.61 -2.27
CA ILE A 9 5.13 5.94 -1.68
C ILE A 9 3.84 6.66 -2.10
N ARG A 10 3.78 7.99 -1.97
CA ARG A 10 2.61 8.79 -2.40
C ARG A 10 2.33 8.69 -3.89
N LEU A 11 3.38 8.62 -4.73
CA LEU A 11 3.23 8.41 -6.17
C LEU A 11 2.67 7.02 -6.46
N GLY A 12 3.16 5.98 -5.77
CA GLY A 12 2.60 4.63 -5.84
C GLY A 12 1.13 4.59 -5.47
N GLU A 13 0.76 5.18 -4.33
CA GLU A 13 -0.64 5.31 -3.88
C GLU A 13 -1.52 6.03 -4.91
N ALA A 14 -1.03 7.12 -5.51
CA ALA A 14 -1.76 7.85 -6.55
C ALA A 14 -1.95 7.03 -7.83
N VAL A 15 -0.93 6.25 -8.23
CA VAL A 15 -1.01 5.35 -9.38
C VAL A 15 -1.98 4.19 -9.11
N ILE A 16 -1.98 3.63 -7.89
CA ILE A 16 -2.98 2.64 -7.47
C ILE A 16 -4.37 3.23 -7.53
N PHE A 17 -4.57 4.45 -7.02
CA PHE A 17 -5.87 5.13 -7.06
C PHE A 17 -6.38 5.28 -8.50
N LEU A 18 -5.51 5.72 -9.43
CA LEU A 18 -5.85 5.78 -10.86
C LEU A 18 -6.18 4.40 -11.44
N GLY A 19 -5.43 3.36 -11.07
CA GLY A 19 -5.71 1.99 -11.46
C GLY A 19 -7.09 1.51 -10.99
N ILE A 20 -7.46 1.82 -9.75
CA ILE A 20 -8.77 1.47 -9.20
C ILE A 20 -9.89 2.25 -9.89
N LEU A 21 -9.69 3.54 -10.22
CA LEU A 21 -10.65 4.31 -11.02
C LEU A 21 -10.90 3.66 -12.39
N CYS A 22 -9.86 3.13 -13.03
CA CYS A 22 -10.01 2.34 -14.26
C CYS A 22 -10.83 1.06 -14.05
N LEU A 23 -10.71 0.41 -12.89
CA LEU A 23 -11.52 -0.77 -12.55
C LEU A 23 -13.00 -0.45 -12.29
N PHE A 24 -13.32 0.78 -11.87
CA PHE A 24 -14.71 1.23 -11.68
C PHE A 24 -15.43 1.54 -12.99
N LEU A 25 -14.69 1.83 -14.06
CA LEU A 25 -15.26 2.24 -15.33
C LEU A 25 -15.85 1.04 -16.08
N PRO A 26 -17.12 1.09 -16.54
CA PRO A 26 -17.79 -0.02 -17.22
C PRO A 26 -17.36 -0.19 -18.69
N PHE A 27 -16.09 0.05 -19.02
CA PHE A 27 -15.54 -0.02 -20.38
C PHE A 27 -15.09 -1.44 -20.80
N GLY A 28 -15.53 -2.48 -20.07
CA GLY A 28 -15.25 -3.88 -20.38
C GLY A 28 -13.84 -4.34 -20.02
N SER A 29 -13.42 -5.47 -20.60
CA SER A 29 -12.20 -6.21 -20.20
C SER A 29 -10.89 -5.44 -20.39
N ARG A 30 -10.82 -4.50 -21.33
CA ARG A 30 -9.61 -3.69 -21.58
C ARG A 30 -9.34 -2.66 -20.48
N ALA A 31 -10.39 -2.08 -19.91
CA ALA A 31 -10.24 -1.17 -18.77
C ALA A 31 -9.87 -1.93 -17.49
N ALA A 32 -10.41 -3.14 -17.32
CA ALA A 32 -10.05 -4.02 -16.22
C ALA A 32 -8.56 -4.41 -16.25
N SER A 33 -8.03 -4.79 -17.43
CA SER A 33 -6.61 -5.13 -17.58
C SER A 33 -5.70 -3.92 -17.37
N ALA A 34 -6.05 -2.75 -17.94
CA ALA A 34 -5.32 -1.51 -17.70
C ALA A 34 -5.32 -1.12 -16.22
N GLY A 35 -6.46 -1.21 -15.54
CA GLY A 35 -6.60 -0.93 -14.11
C GLY A 35 -5.74 -1.86 -13.24
N LEU A 36 -5.69 -3.15 -13.56
CA LEU A 36 -4.81 -4.12 -12.87
C LEU A 36 -3.33 -3.83 -13.10
N ILE A 37 -2.93 -3.49 -14.34
CA ILE A 37 -1.55 -3.12 -14.67
C ILE A 37 -1.13 -1.87 -13.88
N LEU A 38 -1.96 -0.83 -13.88
CA LEU A 38 -1.70 0.40 -13.12
C LEU A 38 -1.63 0.14 -11.62
N THR A 39 -2.55 -0.66 -11.08
CA THR A 39 -2.54 -1.07 -9.66
C THR A 39 -1.22 -1.77 -9.32
N GLY A 40 -0.80 -2.75 -10.12
CA GLY A 40 0.47 -3.47 -9.92
C GLY A 40 1.69 -2.56 -10.03
N LEU A 41 1.70 -1.64 -11.01
CA LEU A 41 2.76 -0.66 -11.20
C LEU A 41 2.90 0.28 -9.99
N GLY A 42 1.77 0.74 -9.42
CA GLY A 42 1.78 1.60 -8.25
C GLY A 42 2.23 0.89 -6.97
N CYS A 43 2.00 -0.43 -6.86
CA CYS A 43 2.51 -1.24 -5.76
C CYS A 43 4.04 -1.41 -5.77
N ALA A 44 4.68 -1.41 -6.94
CA ALA A 44 6.10 -1.71 -7.09
C ALA A 44 7.05 -0.82 -6.25
N PRO A 45 6.90 0.51 -6.20
CA PRO A 45 7.80 1.37 -5.41
C PRO A 45 7.49 1.43 -3.91
N ILE A 46 6.28 1.04 -3.48
CA ILE A 46 5.84 1.25 -2.09
C ILE A 46 6.69 0.45 -1.11
N TYR A 47 6.81 -0.86 -1.34
CA TYR A 47 7.48 -1.77 -0.41
C TYR A 47 9.00 -1.47 -0.28
N PRO A 48 9.75 -1.29 -1.38
CA PRO A 48 11.16 -0.90 -1.31
C PRO A 48 11.37 0.45 -0.62
N SER A 49 10.54 1.46 -0.87
CA SER A 49 10.67 2.78 -0.24
C SER A 49 10.38 2.75 1.26
N ILE A 50 9.44 1.92 1.72
CA ILE A 50 9.20 1.73 3.16
C ILE A 50 10.46 1.16 3.82
N ILE A 51 11.00 0.05 3.29
CA ILE A 51 12.20 -0.60 3.86
C ILE A 51 13.41 0.34 3.81
N HIS A 52 13.64 1.02 2.69
CA HIS A 52 14.77 1.94 2.52
C HIS A 52 14.71 3.12 3.49
N SER A 53 13.51 3.62 3.79
CA SER A 53 13.33 4.74 4.73
C SER A 53 13.33 4.31 6.22
N THR A 54 13.18 3.02 6.53
CA THR A 54 13.12 2.53 7.92
C THR A 54 14.36 2.91 8.75
N PRO A 55 15.61 2.80 8.25
CA PRO A 55 16.79 3.26 8.98
C PRO A 55 16.84 4.75 9.30
N GLU A 56 16.36 5.59 8.38
CA GLU A 56 16.29 7.03 8.60
C GLU A 56 15.25 7.38 9.69
N HIS A 57 14.17 6.61 9.78
CA HIS A 57 13.08 6.85 10.72
C HIS A 57 13.33 6.27 12.12
N PHE A 58 13.92 5.08 12.22
CA PHE A 58 14.02 4.33 13.48
C PHE A 58 15.44 4.15 14.01
N GLY A 59 16.46 4.54 13.25
CA GLY A 59 17.87 4.32 13.57
C GLY A 59 18.38 2.98 13.02
N ALA A 60 19.64 2.98 12.57
CA ALA A 60 20.27 1.81 11.97
C ALA A 60 20.34 0.60 12.93
N ASP A 61 20.46 0.87 14.24
CA ASP A 61 20.49 -0.11 15.32
C ASP A 61 19.17 -0.89 15.48
N LYS A 62 18.03 -0.25 15.20
CA LYS A 62 16.69 -0.85 15.35
C LYS A 62 16.09 -1.32 14.03
N SER A 63 16.69 -0.94 12.91
CA SER A 63 16.15 -1.14 11.57
C SER A 63 15.85 -2.60 11.26
N GLN A 64 16.77 -3.50 11.59
CA GLN A 64 16.60 -4.93 11.32
C GLN A 64 15.36 -5.52 12.01
N ALA A 65 15.17 -5.19 13.30
CA ALA A 65 14.00 -5.65 14.04
C ALA A 65 12.70 -5.06 13.47
N VAL A 66 12.69 -3.76 13.14
CA VAL A 66 11.51 -3.09 12.57
C VAL A 66 11.16 -3.63 11.18
N ILE A 67 12.16 -3.86 10.32
CA ILE A 67 11.97 -4.46 8.99
C ILE A 67 11.42 -5.89 9.14
N GLY A 68 11.95 -6.70 10.07
CA GLY A 68 11.43 -8.03 10.34
C GLY A 68 9.95 -8.03 10.72
N VAL A 69 9.54 -7.07 11.56
CA VAL A 69 8.12 -6.88 11.91
C VAL A 69 7.30 -6.44 10.70
N GLN A 70 7.77 -5.48 9.90
CA GLN A 70 7.10 -5.04 8.67
C GLN A 70 6.86 -6.21 7.70
N MET A 71 7.89 -7.05 7.48
CA MET A 71 7.82 -8.23 6.61
C MET A 71 6.82 -9.26 7.14
N ALA A 72 6.81 -9.52 8.46
CA ALA A 72 5.86 -10.46 9.06
C ALA A 72 4.41 -10.03 8.82
N PHE A 73 4.08 -8.75 9.06
CA PHE A 73 2.75 -8.22 8.79
C PHE A 73 2.40 -8.21 7.29
N ALA A 74 3.37 -7.93 6.42
CA ALA A 74 3.17 -8.00 4.98
C ALA A 74 2.77 -9.42 4.55
N TYR A 75 3.48 -10.44 5.02
CA TYR A 75 3.16 -11.83 4.69
C TYR A 75 1.83 -12.31 5.27
N VAL A 76 1.51 -11.92 6.52
CA VAL A 76 0.19 -12.19 7.11
C VAL A 76 -0.91 -11.55 6.26
N GLY A 77 -0.70 -10.31 5.81
CA GLY A 77 -1.60 -9.62 4.90
C GLY A 77 -1.76 -10.36 3.55
N SER A 78 -0.65 -10.73 2.91
CA SER A 78 -0.68 -11.47 1.63
C SER A 78 -1.37 -12.81 1.73
N LEU A 79 -1.28 -13.50 2.87
CA LEU A 79 -1.97 -14.77 3.10
C LEU A 79 -3.47 -14.58 3.40
N SER A 80 -3.82 -13.55 4.18
CA SER A 80 -5.19 -13.36 4.68
C SER A 80 -6.11 -12.59 3.72
N MET A 81 -5.57 -11.63 2.95
CA MET A 81 -6.39 -10.75 2.09
C MET A 81 -7.08 -11.50 0.94
N PRO A 82 -6.42 -12.41 0.19
CA PRO A 82 -7.09 -13.13 -0.90
C PRO A 82 -8.24 -14.04 -0.42
N PRO A 83 -8.09 -14.87 0.64
CA PRO A 83 -9.22 -15.62 1.20
C PRO A 83 -10.34 -14.73 1.72
N LEU A 84 -10.01 -13.63 2.40
CA LEU A 84 -11.00 -12.70 2.93
C LEU A 84 -11.82 -12.07 1.80
N PHE A 85 -11.18 -11.67 0.71
CA PHE A 85 -11.89 -11.23 -0.49
C PHE A 85 -12.68 -12.37 -1.16
N GLY A 86 -12.14 -13.59 -1.20
CA GLY A 86 -12.80 -14.76 -1.77
C GLY A 86 -14.16 -15.05 -1.12
N VAL A 87 -14.23 -14.99 0.21
CA VAL A 87 -15.49 -15.14 0.97
C VAL A 87 -16.47 -14.00 0.64
N ILE A 88 -15.99 -12.75 0.55
CA ILE A 88 -16.84 -11.61 0.17
C ILE A 88 -17.39 -11.79 -1.26
N ALA A 89 -16.55 -12.24 -2.18
CA ALA A 89 -16.91 -12.46 -3.57
C ALA A 89 -17.93 -13.60 -3.73
N SER A 90 -17.83 -14.65 -2.91
CA SER A 90 -18.75 -15.81 -2.96
C SER A 90 -20.12 -15.53 -2.34
N HIS A 91 -20.19 -14.68 -1.30
CA HIS A 91 -21.44 -14.40 -0.59
C HIS A 91 -22.14 -13.12 -1.04
N VAL A 92 -21.41 -12.13 -1.58
CA VAL A 92 -21.97 -10.81 -1.93
C VAL A 92 -21.86 -10.55 -3.42
N SER A 93 -20.66 -10.27 -3.93
CA SER A 93 -20.39 -10.10 -5.36
C SER A 93 -18.90 -9.87 -5.62
N ALA A 94 -18.39 -10.42 -6.73
CA ALA A 94 -17.05 -10.11 -7.24
C ALA A 94 -16.90 -8.65 -7.70
N ALA A 95 -18.01 -7.94 -7.99
CA ALA A 95 -17.99 -6.53 -8.37
C ALA A 95 -17.51 -5.61 -7.23
N LEU A 96 -17.41 -6.11 -6.00
CA LEU A 96 -16.85 -5.37 -4.86
C LEU A 96 -15.32 -5.30 -4.85
N PHE A 97 -14.64 -5.95 -5.80
CA PHE A 97 -13.17 -5.91 -5.88
C PHE A 97 -12.58 -4.49 -5.88
N PRO A 98 -13.07 -3.54 -6.69
CA PRO A 98 -12.53 -2.16 -6.69
C PRO A 98 -12.78 -1.44 -5.36
N VAL A 99 -13.93 -1.69 -4.71
CA VAL A 99 -14.26 -1.15 -3.39
C VAL A 99 -13.30 -1.70 -2.33
N PHE A 100 -13.04 -3.01 -2.34
CA PHE A 100 -12.09 -3.66 -1.46
C PHE A 100 -10.68 -3.07 -1.58
N LEU A 101 -10.21 -2.82 -2.81
CA LEU A 101 -8.92 -2.18 -3.05
C LEU A 101 -8.86 -0.73 -2.53
N ILE A 102 -9.94 0.07 -2.69
CA ILE A 102 -10.00 1.44 -2.14
C ILE A 102 -9.86 1.41 -0.61
N VAL A 103 -10.55 0.49 0.06
CA VAL A 103 -10.49 0.39 1.53
C VAL A 103 -9.07 0.09 1.99
N ILE A 104 -8.38 -0.85 1.33
CA ILE A 104 -6.99 -1.19 1.66
C ILE A 104 -6.05 -0.02 1.35
N LEU A 105 -6.23 0.66 0.22
CA LEU A 105 -5.43 1.82 -0.14
C LEU A 105 -5.59 2.96 0.88
N ALA A 106 -6.83 3.26 1.29
CA ALA A 106 -7.11 4.27 2.29
C ALA A 106 -6.50 3.89 3.65
N LEU A 107 -6.61 2.63 4.06
CA LEU A 107 -5.99 2.13 5.27
C LEU A 107 -4.46 2.31 5.23
N MET A 108 -3.84 1.94 4.11
CA MET A 108 -2.39 2.11 3.91
C MET A 108 -1.97 3.58 4.04
N ALA A 109 -2.66 4.48 3.33
CA ALA A 109 -2.34 5.91 3.34
C ALA A 109 -2.44 6.50 4.76
N VAL A 110 -3.53 6.20 5.48
CA VAL A 110 -3.74 6.69 6.86
C VAL A 110 -2.67 6.15 7.81
N LEU A 111 -2.34 4.86 7.74
CA LEU A 111 -1.33 4.26 8.60
C LEU A 111 0.07 4.81 8.31
N HIS A 112 0.41 5.00 7.04
CA HIS A 112 1.67 5.58 6.62
C HIS A 112 1.80 7.04 7.10
N GLU A 113 0.76 7.86 6.96
CA GLU A 113 0.76 9.23 7.49
C GLU A 113 0.86 9.28 9.01
N LYS A 114 0.15 8.41 9.74
CA LYS A 114 0.26 8.30 11.20
C LYS A 114 1.67 7.89 11.63
N MET A 115 2.30 6.96 10.92
CA MET A 115 3.69 6.56 11.17
C MET A 115 4.63 7.75 11.01
N LEU A 116 4.51 8.49 9.90
CA LEU A 116 5.32 9.68 9.65
C LEU A 116 5.12 10.76 10.72
N ALA A 117 3.87 10.99 11.16
CA ALA A 117 3.56 11.93 12.22
C ALA A 117 4.19 11.51 13.56
N SER A 118 4.11 10.22 13.91
CA SER A 118 4.70 9.66 15.14
C SER A 118 6.23 9.77 15.13
N VAL A 119 6.88 9.49 14.00
CA VAL A 119 8.34 9.60 13.86
C VAL A 119 8.80 11.06 13.95
N ARG A 120 8.05 12.00 13.35
CA ARG A 120 8.33 13.44 13.45
C ARG A 120 8.14 13.98 14.87
N GLY A 121 7.10 13.55 15.57
CA GLY A 121 6.84 13.93 16.97
C GLY A 121 7.90 13.42 17.94
N GLY A 122 8.53 12.27 17.66
CA GLY A 122 9.65 11.75 18.45
C GLY A 122 10.95 12.55 18.30
N LYS A 123 11.17 13.21 17.16
CA LYS A 123 12.36 14.08 16.94
C LYS A 123 12.26 15.41 17.71
N HIS A 124 11.07 15.85 18.12
CA HIS A 124 10.86 17.09 18.88
C HIS A 124 10.91 16.90 20.40
N LYS A 125 11.05 15.65 20.86
CA LYS A 125 11.10 15.27 22.29
C LYS A 125 12.50 14.81 22.75
N LYS A 126 13.48 14.83 21.86
CA LYS A 126 14.91 14.69 22.16
C LYS A 126 15.57 16.06 22.03
#